data_AF-A0A3B9V9U2-F1
#
_entry.id   AF-A0A3B9V9U2-F1
#
_cell.length_a   1.000
_cell.length_b   1.000
_cell.length_c   1.000
_cell.angle_alpha   90.00
_cell.angle_beta   90.00
_cell.angle_gamma   90.00
#
_symmetry.space_group_name_H-M   'P 1'
#
loop_
_entity.id
_entity.type
_entity.pdbx_description
1 polymer ?
#
loop_
_entity_poly.entity_id
_entity_poly.type
_entity_poly.pdbx_seq_one_letter_code
_entity_poly.pdbx_strand_id
1 'polypeptide(L)'
;MLKRRGFKTLSFNPAEYLIFPSDMDRAFEESIYELLKKYSFRIFIRDVIKNRKSFSIENLLKYSTREWVERYLDFLLKRGVVEDIGDEKYRLKSTTVFSFGDTLEWFIAKVFEREFSSPALWGVRLRGAKAGGDYDVITSVEGRIVYVEVKSSPPKNVEEYEVASFLKRVEELKPDVAIFLEDTKLRMKDKIVPFFEGFLKGKRFRVKRLRDEIFGIKDKVFISNSKPDIVNNLSFCIQRNLTRKGFWQ
;
A
#
# COMPACT_ATOMS: atom_id res chain seq x y z
N MET A 1 10.18 -16.16 11.16
CA MET A 1 10.34 -16.75 9.80
C MET A 1 11.52 -16.17 9.01
N LEU A 2 11.73 -14.85 8.98
CA LEU A 2 12.81 -14.20 8.22
C LEU A 2 14.22 -14.64 8.61
N LYS A 3 14.54 -14.70 9.92
CA LYS A 3 15.84 -15.19 10.42
C LYS A 3 16.18 -16.61 9.95
N ARG A 4 15.19 -17.52 9.89
CA ARG A 4 15.35 -18.88 9.38
C ARG A 4 15.72 -18.90 7.88
N ARG A 5 15.29 -17.89 7.11
CA ARG A 5 15.64 -17.71 5.70
C ARG A 5 16.96 -16.96 5.49
N GLY A 6 17.70 -16.66 6.56
CA GLY A 6 18.99 -15.97 6.50
C GLY A 6 18.91 -14.45 6.55
N PHE A 7 17.73 -13.86 6.76
CA PHE A 7 17.57 -12.41 6.83
C PHE A 7 17.64 -11.89 8.27
N LYS A 8 18.30 -10.74 8.45
CA LYS A 8 18.23 -9.96 9.70
C LYS A 8 17.53 -8.64 9.42
N THR A 9 16.45 -8.36 10.14
CA THR A 9 15.77 -7.06 10.06
C THR A 9 16.68 -5.97 10.63
N LEU A 10 16.91 -4.92 9.85
CA LEU A 10 17.71 -3.75 10.23
C LEU A 10 16.84 -2.62 10.78
N SER A 11 15.76 -2.31 10.07
CA SER A 11 14.74 -1.33 10.45
C SER A 11 13.38 -1.75 9.89
N PHE A 12 12.31 -1.27 10.52
CA PHE A 12 10.92 -1.46 10.12
C PHE A 12 10.06 -0.44 10.88
N ASN A 13 8.86 -0.19 10.36
CA ASN A 13 7.84 0.70 10.90
C ASN A 13 8.32 2.15 11.14
N PRO A 14 8.87 2.85 10.12
CA PRO A 14 9.37 4.22 10.25
C PRO A 14 8.22 5.24 10.39
N ALA A 15 7.71 5.42 11.62
CA ALA A 15 6.56 6.26 11.91
C ALA A 15 6.76 7.76 11.61
N GLU A 16 8.00 8.22 11.48
CA GLU A 16 8.36 9.62 11.23
C GLU A 16 7.92 10.15 9.85
N TYR A 17 7.60 9.27 8.91
CA TYR A 17 7.14 9.61 7.56
C TYR A 17 5.62 9.47 7.37
N LEU A 18 4.89 9.13 8.44
CA LEU A 18 3.44 9.07 8.41
C LEU A 18 2.86 10.47 8.36
N ILE A 19 1.73 10.63 7.66
CA ILE A 19 1.04 11.92 7.58
C ILE A 19 0.54 12.41 8.94
N PHE A 20 0.28 11.48 9.84
CA PHE A 20 -0.21 11.75 11.19
C PHE A 20 0.94 11.67 12.21
N PRO A 21 0.80 12.38 13.35
CA PRO A 21 1.79 12.35 14.43
C PRO A 21 2.07 10.93 14.93
N SER A 22 3.28 10.67 15.44
CA SER A 22 3.64 9.34 15.97
C SER A 22 3.01 9.03 17.33
N ASP A 23 2.53 10.04 18.05
CA ASP A 23 1.90 9.99 19.37
C ASP A 23 0.37 9.91 19.30
N MET A 24 -0.18 9.33 18.22
CA MET A 24 -1.63 9.19 18.05
C MET A 24 -2.29 8.45 19.22
N ASP A 25 -3.40 9.00 19.69
CA ASP A 25 -4.32 8.24 20.53
C ASP A 25 -5.02 7.12 19.72
N ARG A 26 -5.49 6.09 20.43
CA ARG A 26 -6.14 4.92 19.81
C ARG A 26 -7.40 5.29 19.02
N ALA A 27 -8.17 6.28 19.48
CA ALA A 27 -9.40 6.68 18.80
C ALA A 27 -9.10 7.41 17.47
N PHE A 28 -8.00 8.16 17.41
CA PHE A 28 -7.51 8.76 16.18
C PHE A 28 -6.97 7.70 15.22
N GLU A 29 -6.19 6.73 15.71
CA GLU A 29 -5.75 5.59 14.89
C GLU A 29 -6.94 4.85 14.25
N GLU A 30 -7.99 4.60 15.04
CA GLU A 30 -9.22 3.97 14.55
C GLU A 30 -9.89 4.81 13.46
N SER A 31 -10.04 6.10 13.71
CA SER A 31 -10.70 7.02 12.78
C SER A 31 -9.94 7.15 11.46
N ILE A 32 -8.61 7.29 11.52
CA ILE A 32 -7.79 7.40 10.30
C ILE A 32 -7.77 6.08 9.53
N TYR A 33 -7.72 4.94 10.22
CA TYR A 33 -7.80 3.62 9.59
C TYR A 33 -9.10 3.45 8.78
N GLU A 34 -10.25 3.78 9.37
CA GLU A 34 -11.54 3.70 8.68
C GLU A 34 -11.67 4.69 7.51
N LEU A 35 -11.09 5.89 7.64
CA LEU A 35 -11.03 6.84 6.54
C LEU A 35 -10.13 6.34 5.41
N LEU A 36 -8.97 5.74 5.73
CA LEU A 36 -8.02 5.21 4.75
C LEU A 36 -8.57 4.02 3.96
N LYS A 37 -9.60 3.31 4.44
CA LYS A 37 -10.34 2.33 3.61
C LYS A 37 -10.98 2.99 2.38
N LYS A 38 -11.36 4.27 2.46
CA LYS A 38 -12.00 5.02 1.36
C LYS A 38 -10.95 5.54 0.38
N TYR A 39 -11.07 5.11 -0.88
CA TYR A 39 -10.18 5.60 -1.95
C TYR A 39 -10.21 7.13 -2.09
N SER A 40 -11.38 7.77 -1.94
CA SER A 40 -11.50 9.23 -2.02
C SER A 40 -10.67 9.97 -0.96
N PHE A 41 -10.62 9.45 0.26
CA PHE A 41 -9.77 10.01 1.32
C PHE A 41 -8.29 9.88 0.97
N ARG A 42 -7.87 8.71 0.43
CA ARG A 42 -6.48 8.53 -0.02
C ARG A 42 -6.10 9.47 -1.17
N ILE A 43 -7.01 9.76 -2.11
CA ILE A 43 -6.75 10.81 -3.13
C ILE A 43 -6.59 12.18 -2.46
N PHE A 44 -7.51 12.55 -1.58
CA PHE A 44 -7.47 13.82 -0.86
C PHE A 44 -6.15 14.02 -0.13
N ILE A 45 -5.68 13.00 0.61
CA ILE A 45 -4.39 13.04 1.29
C ILE A 45 -3.22 13.25 0.32
N ARG A 46 -3.21 12.57 -0.84
CA ARG A 46 -2.17 12.78 -1.86
C ARG A 46 -2.15 14.23 -2.36
N ASP A 47 -3.32 14.85 -2.55
CA ASP A 47 -3.40 16.26 -2.98
C ASP A 47 -2.94 17.22 -1.88
N VAL A 48 -3.25 16.93 -0.60
CA VAL A 48 -2.70 17.68 0.55
C VAL A 48 -1.17 17.60 0.58
N ILE A 49 -0.59 16.40 0.46
CA ILE A 49 0.88 16.21 0.47
C ILE A 49 1.55 16.90 -0.72
N LYS A 50 0.91 16.84 -1.90
CA LYS A 50 1.40 17.51 -3.11
C LYS A 50 1.51 19.02 -2.90
N ASN A 51 0.52 19.63 -2.23
CA ASN A 51 0.46 21.06 -1.94
C ASN A 51 0.89 21.40 -0.50
N ARG A 52 1.67 20.51 0.16
CA ARG A 52 1.96 20.54 1.61
C ARG A 52 2.42 21.87 2.20
N LYS A 53 3.03 22.75 1.40
CA LYS A 53 3.56 24.06 1.85
C LYS A 53 2.46 25.11 2.04
N SER A 54 1.42 25.08 1.21
CA SER A 54 0.30 26.02 1.21
C SER A 54 -0.76 25.52 0.22
N PHE A 55 -2.00 25.38 0.66
CA PHE A 55 -3.13 25.00 -0.19
C PHE A 55 -4.44 25.61 0.29
N SER A 56 -5.39 25.83 -0.63
CA SER A 56 -6.79 26.16 -0.33
C SER A 56 -7.71 24.98 -0.67
N ILE A 57 -8.99 25.10 -0.33
CA ILE A 57 -10.01 24.10 -0.70
C ILE A 57 -10.05 23.88 -2.21
N GLU A 58 -9.95 24.95 -3.00
CA GLU A 58 -10.01 24.94 -4.47
C GLU A 58 -8.91 24.05 -5.08
N ASN A 59 -7.73 23.99 -4.44
CA ASN A 59 -6.64 23.13 -4.89
C ASN A 59 -6.97 21.62 -4.76
N LEU A 60 -7.94 21.27 -3.91
CA LEU A 60 -8.30 19.88 -3.56
C LEU A 60 -9.60 19.40 -4.24
N LEU A 61 -10.29 20.25 -5.00
CA LEU A 61 -11.57 19.91 -5.65
C LEU A 61 -11.43 19.05 -6.91
N LYS A 62 -10.20 18.75 -7.36
CA LYS A 62 -9.97 18.05 -8.63
C LYS A 62 -10.61 16.67 -8.70
N TYR A 63 -10.62 15.94 -7.58
CA TYR A 63 -11.08 14.55 -7.51
C TYR A 63 -12.13 14.31 -6.41
N SER A 64 -12.63 15.39 -5.80
CA SER A 64 -13.55 15.35 -4.67
C SER A 64 -14.51 16.54 -4.74
N THR A 65 -15.67 16.42 -4.09
CA THR A 65 -16.59 17.56 -3.95
C THR A 65 -16.15 18.46 -2.79
N ARG A 66 -16.61 19.72 -2.80
CA ARG A 66 -16.35 20.70 -1.73
C ARG A 66 -16.77 20.17 -0.37
N GLU A 67 -17.98 19.62 -0.25
CA GLU A 67 -18.50 19.00 0.97
C GLU A 67 -17.53 17.96 1.57
N TRP A 68 -17.01 17.04 0.75
CA TRP A 68 -16.08 16.02 1.22
C TRP A 68 -14.70 16.58 1.55
N VAL A 69 -14.22 17.56 0.77
CA VAL A 69 -12.95 18.24 1.04
C VAL A 69 -13.00 18.97 2.38
N GLU A 70 -14.05 19.74 2.63
CA GLU A 70 -14.25 20.46 3.89
C GLU A 70 -14.32 19.49 5.07
N ARG A 71 -15.07 18.39 4.92
CA ARG A 71 -15.17 17.36 5.97
C ARG A 71 -13.82 16.70 6.28
N TYR A 72 -13.05 16.34 5.26
CA TYR A 72 -11.74 15.74 5.46
C TYR A 72 -10.72 16.73 6.00
N LEU A 73 -10.79 17.99 5.57
CA LEU A 73 -9.94 19.06 6.06
C LEU A 73 -10.20 19.37 7.54
N ASP A 74 -11.48 19.50 7.93
CA ASP A 74 -11.90 19.67 9.33
C ASP A 74 -11.38 18.53 10.22
N PHE A 75 -11.45 17.30 9.73
CA PHE A 75 -10.88 16.14 10.43
C PHE A 75 -9.36 16.28 10.65
N LEU A 76 -8.60 16.71 9.64
CA LEU A 76 -7.16 16.91 9.76
C LEU A 76 -6.80 18.10 10.68
N LEU A 77 -7.57 19.19 10.63
CA LEU A 77 -7.39 20.38 11.46
C LEU A 77 -7.61 20.07 12.94
N LYS A 78 -8.73 19.42 13.27
CA LYS A 78 -9.07 19.01 14.65
C LYS A 78 -8.03 18.09 15.28
N ARG A 79 -7.24 17.40 14.45
CA ARG A 79 -6.21 16.45 14.87
C ARG A 79 -4.80 17.01 14.70
N GLY A 80 -4.66 18.28 14.33
CA GLY A 80 -3.38 18.97 14.22
C GLY A 80 -2.45 18.40 13.15
N VAL A 81 -2.99 17.69 12.16
CA VAL A 81 -2.22 17.16 11.01
C VAL A 81 -1.90 18.29 10.03
N VAL A 82 -2.86 19.18 9.84
CA VAL A 82 -2.71 20.42 9.06
C VAL A 82 -3.02 21.60 9.97
N GLU A 83 -2.52 22.77 9.60
CA GLU A 83 -2.75 24.03 10.29
C GLU A 83 -3.30 25.08 9.33
N ASP A 84 -4.16 25.97 9.84
CA ASP A 84 -4.61 27.19 9.15
C ASP A 84 -3.50 28.25 9.25
N ILE A 85 -3.12 28.82 8.10
CA ILE A 85 -2.06 29.84 8.00
C ILE A 85 -2.62 31.21 7.60
N GLY A 86 -3.94 31.40 7.66
CA GLY A 86 -4.64 32.62 7.26
C GLY A 86 -4.98 32.65 5.76
N ASP A 87 -5.75 33.66 5.35
CA ASP A 87 -6.15 33.89 3.95
C ASP A 87 -6.76 32.66 3.26
N GLU A 88 -7.58 31.88 3.99
CA GLU A 88 -8.20 30.63 3.51
C GLU A 88 -7.18 29.57 3.05
N LYS A 89 -5.96 29.61 3.60
CA LYS A 89 -4.88 28.69 3.27
C LYS A 89 -4.51 27.82 4.46
N TYR A 90 -4.05 26.62 4.12
CA TYR A 90 -3.65 25.58 5.04
C TYR A 90 -2.29 25.02 4.68
N ARG A 91 -1.61 24.42 5.66
CA ARG A 91 -0.30 23.77 5.49
C ARG A 91 -0.27 22.43 6.22
N LEU A 92 0.48 21.47 5.67
CA LEU A 92 0.77 20.23 6.38
C LEU A 92 1.79 20.51 7.50
N LYS A 93 1.47 20.14 8.73
CA LYS A 93 2.32 20.43 9.89
C LYS A 93 3.64 19.64 9.85
N SER A 94 3.59 18.41 9.34
CA SER A 94 4.78 17.59 9.15
C SER A 94 5.65 18.11 8.01
N THR A 95 6.94 18.28 8.30
CA THR A 95 7.97 18.67 7.32
C THR A 95 8.69 17.47 6.69
N THR A 96 8.48 16.26 7.23
CA THR A 96 9.12 15.02 6.78
C THR A 96 8.29 14.25 5.76
N VAL A 97 7.02 14.60 5.59
CA VAL A 97 6.08 13.90 4.69
C VAL A 97 6.14 14.50 3.29
N PHE A 98 6.72 13.75 2.35
CA PHE A 98 6.83 14.13 0.93
C PHE A 98 5.98 13.25 0.00
N SER A 99 5.56 12.09 0.48
CA SER A 99 4.78 11.13 -0.29
C SER A 99 3.71 10.47 0.57
N PHE A 100 2.72 9.87 -0.07
CA PHE A 100 1.71 9.05 0.62
C PHE A 100 2.16 7.60 0.81
N GLY A 101 3.34 7.21 0.29
CA GLY A 101 3.84 5.84 0.28
C GLY A 101 3.87 5.23 1.68
N ASP A 102 4.61 5.83 2.60
CA ASP A 102 4.78 5.33 3.98
C ASP A 102 3.45 5.16 4.72
N THR A 103 2.52 6.11 4.54
CA THR A 103 1.18 6.04 5.14
C THR A 103 0.35 4.91 4.53
N LEU A 104 0.49 4.68 3.22
CA LEU A 104 -0.19 3.58 2.55
C LEU A 104 0.38 2.23 2.99
N GLU A 105 1.71 2.10 3.13
CA GLU A 105 2.36 0.91 3.67
C GLU A 105 1.87 0.58 5.08
N TRP A 106 1.85 1.58 5.96
CA TRP A 106 1.26 1.45 7.31
C TRP A 106 -0.19 1.01 7.24
N PHE A 107 -1.01 1.60 6.36
CA PHE A 107 -2.41 1.23 6.21
C PHE A 107 -2.56 -0.25 5.79
N ILE A 108 -1.76 -0.71 4.83
CA ILE A 108 -1.77 -2.12 4.41
C ILE A 108 -1.36 -3.04 5.56
N ALA A 109 -0.33 -2.69 6.33
CA ALA A 109 0.04 -3.44 7.53
C ALA A 109 -1.12 -3.50 8.54
N LYS A 110 -1.82 -2.39 8.79
CA LYS A 110 -3.02 -2.36 9.64
C LYS A 110 -4.18 -3.19 9.11
N VAL A 111 -4.36 -3.26 7.80
CA VAL A 111 -5.34 -4.18 7.21
C VAL A 111 -5.00 -5.63 7.56
N PHE A 112 -3.73 -6.05 7.45
CA PHE A 112 -3.32 -7.40 7.87
C PHE A 112 -3.52 -7.66 9.36
N GLU A 113 -3.13 -6.71 10.22
CA GLU A 113 -3.28 -6.84 11.67
C GLU A 113 -4.75 -6.96 12.08
N ARG A 114 -5.63 -6.11 11.52
CA ARG A 114 -7.03 -5.97 11.96
C ARG A 114 -7.98 -6.95 11.27
N GLU A 115 -7.86 -7.12 9.96
CA GLU A 115 -8.81 -7.89 9.15
C GLU A 115 -8.38 -9.35 8.98
N PHE A 116 -7.08 -9.63 9.12
CA PHE A 116 -6.52 -10.98 8.95
C PHE A 116 -5.88 -11.53 10.24
N SER A 117 -5.93 -10.79 11.35
CA SER A 117 -5.29 -11.17 12.62
C SER A 117 -3.82 -11.58 12.44
N SER A 118 -3.13 -10.92 11.50
CA SER A 118 -1.82 -11.32 11.02
C SER A 118 -0.79 -10.26 11.37
N PRO A 119 0.30 -10.59 12.09
CA PRO A 119 1.34 -9.63 12.41
C PRO A 119 1.99 -9.12 11.12
N ALA A 120 2.21 -7.81 11.03
CA ALA A 120 2.78 -7.16 9.86
C ALA A 120 3.93 -6.23 10.23
N LEU A 121 4.91 -6.15 9.34
CA LEU A 121 5.99 -5.18 9.35
C LEU A 121 5.87 -4.35 8.07
N TRP A 122 6.16 -3.06 8.13
CA TRP A 122 6.19 -2.19 6.96
C TRP A 122 7.48 -1.36 6.89
N GLY A 123 7.83 -0.81 5.72
CA GLY A 123 9.08 -0.09 5.50
C GLY A 123 10.32 -0.90 5.92
N VAL A 124 10.37 -2.19 5.53
CA VAL A 124 11.29 -3.17 6.12
C VAL A 124 12.63 -3.20 5.39
N ARG A 125 13.72 -2.95 6.13
CA ARG A 125 15.09 -3.15 5.65
C ARG A 125 15.64 -4.48 6.13
N LEU A 126 16.08 -5.32 5.19
CA LEU A 126 16.65 -6.64 5.49
C LEU A 126 18.14 -6.67 5.14
N ARG A 127 18.98 -6.98 6.13
CA ARG A 127 20.36 -7.40 5.88
C ARG A 127 20.36 -8.82 5.33
N GLY A 128 21.19 -9.03 4.31
CA GLY A 128 21.27 -10.29 3.57
C GLY A 128 20.47 -10.26 2.26
N ALA A 129 19.66 -9.22 2.03
CA ALA A 129 19.03 -8.97 0.75
C ALA A 129 20.01 -8.28 -0.22
N LYS A 130 20.21 -8.87 -1.40
CA LYS A 130 21.02 -8.38 -2.53
C LYS A 130 20.18 -7.62 -3.55
N ALA A 131 18.85 -7.72 -3.48
CA ALA A 131 17.94 -7.01 -4.36
C ALA A 131 18.14 -5.49 -4.26
N GLY A 132 18.46 -5.00 -3.06
CA GLY A 132 18.49 -3.59 -2.72
C GLY A 132 17.07 -3.05 -2.46
N GLY A 133 17.00 -1.90 -1.78
CA GLY A 133 15.74 -1.25 -1.42
C GLY A 133 15.01 -1.89 -0.24
N ASP A 134 13.89 -1.28 0.12
CA ASP A 134 13.08 -1.65 1.27
C ASP A 134 11.96 -2.61 0.79
N TYR A 135 11.43 -3.41 1.72
CA TYR A 135 10.23 -4.22 1.49
C TYR A 135 9.04 -3.53 2.14
N ASP A 136 8.10 -3.08 1.31
CA ASP A 136 6.99 -2.22 1.73
C ASP A 136 6.15 -2.85 2.84
N VAL A 137 5.61 -4.06 2.67
CA VAL A 137 4.92 -4.80 3.75
C VAL A 137 5.25 -6.29 3.74
N ILE A 138 5.70 -6.81 4.88
CA ILE A 138 5.89 -8.24 5.12
C ILE A 138 5.00 -8.68 6.28
N THR A 139 4.19 -9.71 6.07
CA THR A 139 3.26 -10.22 7.08
C THR A 139 3.27 -11.75 7.13
N SER A 140 2.81 -12.30 8.26
CA SER A 140 2.61 -13.74 8.44
C SER A 140 1.13 -14.08 8.53
N VAL A 141 0.59 -14.69 7.47
CA VAL A 141 -0.80 -15.15 7.43
C VAL A 141 -0.79 -16.67 7.56
N GLU A 142 -1.41 -17.20 8.62
CA GLU A 142 -1.45 -18.65 8.91
C GLU A 142 -0.06 -19.32 8.85
N GLY A 143 0.98 -18.61 9.33
CA GLY A 143 2.36 -19.12 9.32
C GLY A 143 3.05 -19.11 7.94
N ARG A 144 2.46 -18.47 6.93
CA ARG A 144 3.04 -18.25 5.59
C ARG A 144 3.52 -16.81 5.44
N ILE A 145 4.62 -16.59 4.72
CA ILE A 145 5.11 -15.23 4.44
C ILE A 145 4.33 -14.65 3.26
N VAL A 146 3.68 -13.52 3.51
CA VAL A 146 3.08 -12.69 2.47
C VAL A 146 3.90 -11.41 2.35
N TYR A 147 4.19 -11.01 1.12
CA TYR A 147 4.87 -9.76 0.79
C TYR A 147 3.97 -8.92 -0.11
N VAL A 148 3.77 -7.66 0.25
CA VAL A 148 3.05 -6.69 -0.58
C VAL A 148 4.01 -5.57 -0.93
N GLU A 149 4.17 -5.31 -2.23
CA GLU A 149 4.71 -4.07 -2.77
C GLU A 149 3.55 -3.11 -3.01
N VAL A 150 3.71 -1.88 -2.59
CA VAL A 150 2.67 -0.86 -2.55
C VAL A 150 3.10 0.33 -3.39
N LYS A 151 2.26 0.74 -4.34
CA LYS A 151 2.47 1.95 -5.14
C LYS A 151 1.33 2.93 -4.93
N SER A 152 1.65 4.10 -4.39
CA SER A 152 0.68 5.19 -4.20
C SER A 152 0.43 6.01 -5.48
N SER A 153 1.22 5.80 -6.53
CA SER A 153 1.11 6.46 -7.84
C SER A 153 0.11 5.73 -8.75
N PRO A 154 -0.46 6.41 -9.77
CA PRO A 154 -1.31 5.77 -10.79
C PRO A 154 -0.47 5.09 -11.90
N PRO A 155 -1.05 4.23 -12.76
CA PRO A 155 -0.25 3.26 -13.53
C PRO A 155 0.72 3.95 -14.47
N LYS A 156 0.26 5.06 -15.06
CA LYS A 156 1.04 5.91 -15.95
C LYS A 156 2.37 6.40 -15.36
N ASN A 157 2.50 6.46 -14.04
CA ASN A 157 3.71 6.90 -13.34
C ASN A 157 4.55 5.74 -12.78
N VAL A 158 4.07 4.50 -12.90
CA VAL A 158 4.83 3.31 -12.54
C VAL A 158 5.71 2.92 -13.71
N GLU A 159 7.00 2.74 -13.45
CA GLU A 159 7.97 2.39 -14.49
C GLU A 159 8.33 0.90 -14.48
N GLU A 160 8.79 0.37 -15.61
CA GLU A 160 9.07 -1.06 -15.77
C GLU A 160 10.13 -1.58 -14.78
N TYR A 161 11.12 -0.74 -14.44
CA TYR A 161 12.17 -1.09 -13.48
C TYR A 161 11.62 -1.31 -12.06
N GLU A 162 10.48 -0.71 -11.70
CA GLU A 162 9.86 -0.93 -10.39
C GLU A 162 9.26 -2.33 -10.31
N VAL A 163 8.62 -2.80 -11.40
CA VAL A 163 8.15 -4.18 -11.53
C VAL A 163 9.33 -5.15 -11.51
N ALA A 164 10.43 -4.83 -12.19
CA ALA A 164 11.65 -5.63 -12.15
C ALA A 164 12.21 -5.75 -10.72
N SER A 165 12.23 -4.64 -9.99
CA SER A 165 12.73 -4.58 -8.61
C SER A 165 11.86 -5.39 -7.66
N PHE A 166 10.53 -5.31 -7.81
CA PHE A 166 9.59 -6.16 -7.09
C PHE A 166 9.86 -7.65 -7.35
N LEU A 167 9.97 -8.06 -8.62
CA LEU A 167 10.23 -9.46 -8.97
C LEU A 167 11.56 -9.96 -8.40
N LYS A 168 12.61 -9.13 -8.41
CA LYS A 168 13.91 -9.43 -7.78
C LYS A 168 13.76 -9.66 -6.27
N ARG A 169 13.00 -8.80 -5.58
CA ARG A 169 12.68 -8.95 -4.14
C ARG A 169 11.86 -10.22 -3.87
N VAL A 170 10.92 -10.57 -4.74
CA VAL A 170 10.15 -11.82 -4.66
C VAL A 170 11.05 -13.05 -4.81
N GLU A 171 11.95 -13.06 -5.79
CA GLU A 171 12.91 -14.16 -6.00
C GLU A 171 13.86 -14.36 -4.83
N GLU A 172 14.24 -13.27 -4.17
CA GLU A 172 15.11 -13.28 -2.99
C GLU A 172 14.38 -13.70 -1.71
N LEU A 173 13.27 -13.04 -1.39
CA LEU A 173 12.49 -13.31 -0.17
C LEU A 173 11.79 -14.67 -0.24
N LYS A 174 11.46 -15.13 -1.45
CA LYS A 174 10.68 -16.34 -1.75
C LYS A 174 9.39 -16.42 -0.92
N PRO A 175 8.55 -15.38 -0.90
CA PRO A 175 7.32 -15.41 -0.13
C PRO A 175 6.37 -16.50 -0.64
N ASP A 176 5.45 -16.92 0.21
CA ASP A 176 4.40 -17.87 -0.16
C ASP A 176 3.36 -17.19 -1.06
N VAL A 177 3.10 -15.90 -0.80
CA VAL A 177 2.30 -14.99 -1.62
C VAL A 177 3.03 -13.65 -1.78
N ALA A 178 3.10 -13.14 -3.00
CA ALA A 178 3.56 -11.80 -3.32
C ALA A 178 2.44 -11.00 -4.01
N ILE A 179 2.24 -9.75 -3.63
CA ILE A 179 1.18 -8.89 -4.19
C ILE A 179 1.81 -7.58 -4.62
N PHE A 180 1.67 -7.22 -5.89
CA PHE A 180 1.95 -5.88 -6.38
C PHE A 180 0.64 -5.09 -6.36
N LEU A 181 0.49 -4.21 -5.38
CA LEU A 181 -0.72 -3.43 -5.12
C LEU A 181 -0.51 -1.99 -5.53
N GLU A 182 -1.38 -1.50 -6.41
CA GLU A 182 -1.38 -0.10 -6.82
C GLU A 182 -2.62 0.65 -6.32
N ASP A 183 -2.43 1.78 -5.63
CA ASP A 183 -3.52 2.57 -5.08
C ASP A 183 -4.21 3.44 -6.13
N THR A 184 -4.97 2.74 -6.97
CA THR A 184 -5.69 3.30 -8.10
C THR A 184 -6.99 2.55 -8.35
N LYS A 185 -7.95 3.19 -9.01
CA LYS A 185 -9.12 2.52 -9.61
C LYS A 185 -9.00 2.37 -11.13
N LEU A 186 -7.86 2.76 -11.70
CA LEU A 186 -7.58 2.64 -13.13
C LEU A 186 -7.29 1.19 -13.52
N ARG A 187 -7.36 0.93 -14.83
CA ARG A 187 -7.09 -0.40 -15.40
C ARG A 187 -5.60 -0.71 -15.31
N MET A 188 -5.29 -1.88 -14.77
CA MET A 188 -3.93 -2.42 -14.67
C MET A 188 -3.49 -3.08 -15.99
N LYS A 189 -4.46 -3.53 -16.79
CA LYS A 189 -4.23 -4.27 -18.05
C LYS A 189 -3.45 -3.46 -19.10
N ASP A 190 -3.51 -2.14 -19.04
CA ASP A 190 -2.99 -1.28 -20.11
C ASP A 190 -1.48 -1.02 -20.00
N LYS A 191 -0.91 -1.09 -18.79
CA LYS A 191 0.52 -0.79 -18.55
C LYS A 191 1.19 -1.79 -17.60
N ILE A 192 0.63 -2.00 -16.42
CA ILE A 192 1.27 -2.83 -15.38
C ILE A 192 1.32 -4.29 -15.79
N VAL A 193 0.19 -4.87 -16.23
CA VAL A 193 0.16 -6.27 -16.68
C VAL A 193 1.14 -6.51 -17.85
N PRO A 194 1.21 -5.66 -18.89
CA PRO A 194 2.24 -5.75 -19.93
C PRO A 194 3.67 -5.81 -19.42
N PHE A 195 4.05 -5.02 -18.39
CA PHE A 195 5.39 -5.12 -17.79
C PHE A 195 5.66 -6.50 -17.22
N PHE A 196 4.72 -7.07 -16.46
CA PHE A 196 4.86 -8.45 -15.96
C PHE A 196 4.93 -9.47 -17.10
N GLU A 197 4.11 -9.33 -18.15
CA GLU A 197 4.16 -10.21 -19.31
C GLU A 197 5.49 -10.14 -20.05
N GLY A 198 6.10 -8.95 -20.14
CA GLY A 198 7.45 -8.75 -20.64
C GLY A 198 8.49 -9.60 -19.91
N PHE A 199 8.50 -9.54 -18.56
CA PHE A 199 9.41 -10.34 -17.72
C PHE A 199 9.11 -11.86 -17.70
N LEU A 200 7.94 -12.26 -18.19
CA LEU A 200 7.54 -13.66 -18.32
C LEU A 200 7.72 -14.22 -19.74
N LYS A 201 8.13 -13.41 -20.71
CA LYS A 201 8.34 -13.86 -22.09
C LYS A 201 9.34 -15.02 -22.14
N GLY A 202 8.96 -16.11 -22.81
CA GLY A 202 9.76 -17.34 -22.88
C GLY A 202 9.67 -18.25 -21.64
N LYS A 203 8.99 -17.83 -20.57
CA LYS A 203 8.72 -18.67 -19.39
C LYS A 203 7.40 -19.44 -19.56
N ARG A 204 7.26 -20.56 -18.86
CA ARG A 204 6.02 -21.37 -18.84
C ARG A 204 4.86 -20.66 -18.13
N PHE A 205 5.14 -19.62 -17.34
CA PHE A 205 4.15 -18.89 -16.58
C PHE A 205 3.56 -17.73 -17.39
N ARG A 206 2.28 -17.44 -17.17
CA ARG A 206 1.57 -16.33 -17.82
C ARG A 206 0.75 -15.59 -16.77
N VAL A 207 0.55 -14.30 -16.99
CA VAL A 207 -0.41 -13.51 -16.22
C VAL A 207 -1.81 -13.96 -16.65
N LYS A 208 -2.69 -14.23 -15.66
CA LYS A 208 -4.10 -14.54 -15.90
C LYS A 208 -4.96 -13.57 -15.11
N ARG A 209 -6.00 -13.02 -15.74
CA ARG A 209 -7.04 -12.30 -15.01
C ARG A 209 -7.82 -13.30 -14.15
N LEU A 210 -7.96 -13.01 -12.86
CA LEU A 210 -8.66 -13.87 -11.91
C LEU A 210 -10.05 -13.32 -11.58
N ARG A 211 -10.13 -12.02 -11.30
CA ARG A 211 -11.38 -11.31 -10.99
C ARG A 211 -11.16 -9.82 -11.17
N ASP A 212 -12.03 -9.13 -11.92
CA ASP A 212 -11.91 -7.68 -12.16
C ASP A 212 -10.47 -7.26 -12.47
N GLU A 213 -9.91 -6.30 -11.73
CA GLU A 213 -8.52 -5.82 -11.85
C GLU A 213 -7.52 -6.59 -10.95
N ILE A 214 -7.82 -7.86 -10.64
CA ILE A 214 -6.92 -8.80 -9.98
C ILE A 214 -6.41 -9.82 -11.01
N PHE A 215 -5.09 -9.92 -11.09
CA PHE A 215 -4.39 -10.85 -11.96
C PHE A 215 -3.45 -11.72 -11.13
N GLY A 216 -3.14 -12.92 -11.63
CA GLY A 216 -2.29 -13.89 -10.94
C GLY A 216 -1.30 -14.59 -11.85
N ILE A 217 -0.18 -14.99 -11.25
CA ILE A 217 0.87 -15.81 -11.85
C ILE A 217 1.12 -17.00 -10.91
N LYS A 218 0.80 -18.21 -11.38
CA LYS A 218 0.98 -19.49 -10.66
C LYS A 218 0.37 -19.50 -9.25
N ASP A 219 -0.71 -18.72 -9.02
CA ASP A 219 -1.37 -18.52 -7.72
C ASP A 219 -0.40 -18.11 -6.58
N LYS A 220 0.74 -17.47 -6.92
CA LYS A 220 1.76 -17.01 -5.95
C LYS A 220 2.05 -15.53 -6.05
N VAL A 221 2.04 -14.97 -7.26
CA VAL A 221 2.23 -13.53 -7.48
C VAL A 221 0.92 -12.96 -7.99
N PHE A 222 0.46 -11.88 -7.35
CA PHE A 222 -0.77 -11.19 -7.71
C PHE A 222 -0.47 -9.75 -8.09
N ILE A 223 -1.26 -9.23 -9.03
CA ILE A 223 -1.29 -7.81 -9.40
C ILE A 223 -2.70 -7.33 -9.07
N SER A 224 -2.82 -6.26 -8.30
CA SER A 224 -4.12 -5.75 -7.86
C SER A 224 -4.12 -4.23 -7.79
N ASN A 225 -5.32 -3.66 -7.80
CA ASN A 225 -5.54 -2.25 -7.56
C ASN A 225 -6.47 -2.03 -6.34
N SER A 226 -6.98 -0.82 -6.18
CA SER A 226 -7.87 -0.44 -5.08
C SER A 226 -9.37 -0.58 -5.38
N LYS A 227 -9.78 -1.21 -6.50
CA LYS A 227 -11.18 -1.41 -6.87
C LYS A 227 -11.62 -2.86 -6.62
N PRO A 228 -12.77 -3.12 -5.96
CA PRO A 228 -13.69 -2.15 -5.35
C PRO A 228 -13.13 -1.50 -4.08
N ASP A 229 -12.33 -2.25 -3.32
CA ASP A 229 -11.59 -1.82 -2.14
C ASP A 229 -10.37 -2.74 -1.89
N ILE A 230 -9.42 -2.24 -1.10
CA ILE A 230 -8.14 -2.93 -0.84
C ILE A 230 -8.34 -4.20 0.01
N VAL A 231 -9.22 -4.16 1.02
CA VAL A 231 -9.39 -5.27 1.98
C VAL A 231 -9.89 -6.52 1.26
N ASN A 232 -10.94 -6.37 0.45
CA ASN A 232 -11.52 -7.46 -0.34
C ASN A 232 -10.56 -8.00 -1.40
N ASN A 233 -9.70 -7.14 -1.96
CA ASN A 233 -8.70 -7.56 -2.94
C ASN A 233 -7.56 -8.35 -2.30
N LEU A 234 -7.04 -7.89 -1.17
CA LEU A 234 -6.06 -8.64 -0.38
C LEU A 234 -6.63 -9.99 0.08
N SER A 235 -7.86 -9.99 0.60
CA SER A 235 -8.55 -11.20 1.03
C SER A 235 -8.63 -12.24 -0.08
N PHE A 236 -9.03 -11.82 -1.28
CA PHE A 236 -9.08 -12.71 -2.44
C PHE A 236 -7.71 -13.29 -2.82
N CYS A 237 -6.65 -12.46 -2.83
CA CYS A 237 -5.30 -12.92 -3.15
C CYS A 237 -4.80 -13.96 -2.13
N ILE A 238 -5.06 -13.72 -0.85
CA ILE A 238 -4.67 -14.61 0.25
C ILE A 238 -5.44 -15.94 0.17
N GLN A 239 -6.77 -15.88 0.06
CA GLN A 239 -7.64 -17.07 -0.03
C GLN A 239 -7.25 -17.98 -1.20
N ARG A 240 -6.80 -17.39 -2.32
CA ARG A 240 -6.41 -18.16 -3.50
C ARG A 240 -5.21 -19.08 -3.27
N ASN A 241 -4.30 -18.72 -2.35
CA ASN A 241 -3.10 -19.50 -2.04
C ASN A 241 -3.21 -20.30 -0.72
N LEU A 242 -4.00 -19.82 0.22
CA LEU A 242 -4.17 -20.39 1.56
C LEU A 242 -5.46 -21.21 1.71
N THR A 243 -5.99 -21.79 0.63
CA THR A 243 -7.19 -22.63 0.72
C THR A 243 -7.02 -23.72 1.78
N ARG A 244 -7.94 -23.72 2.75
CA ARG A 244 -8.04 -24.77 3.77
C ARG A 244 -8.25 -26.10 3.05
N LYS A 245 -7.28 -27.00 3.18
CA LYS A 245 -7.51 -28.42 2.88
C LYS A 245 -8.35 -29.00 4.00
N GLY A 246 -9.14 -30.04 3.71
CA GLY A 246 -9.88 -30.74 4.76
C GLY A 246 -8.91 -31.17 5.86
N PHE A 247 -9.32 -31.04 7.13
CA PHE A 247 -8.47 -31.42 8.27
C PHE A 247 -8.01 -32.88 8.20
N TRP A 248 -8.79 -33.72 7.52
CA TRP A 248 -8.54 -35.14 7.29
C TRP A 248 -8.19 -35.50 5.83
N GLN A 249 -7.88 -34.51 4.98
CA GLN A 249 -7.52 -34.68 3.56
C GLN A 249 -6.03 -34.56 3.30
#